data_AF-A0A0F9ESC9-F1
#
_entry.id   AF-A0A0F9ESC9-F1
#
_cell.length_a   1.000
_cell.length_b   1.000
_cell.length_c   1.000
_cell.angle_alpha   90.00
_cell.angle_beta   90.00
_cell.angle_gamma   90.00
#
_symmetry.space_group_name_H-M   'P 1'
#
loop_
_entity.id
_entity.type
_entity.pdbx_description
1 polymer ?
#
loop_
_entity_poly.entity_id
_entity_poly.type
_entity_poly.pdbx_seq_one_letter_code
_entity_poly.pdbx_strand_id
1 'polypeptide(L)'
;MSLPGLKQSFVTGAVQTSMGRLPQVKPSLRWPDHWGAIKARWSIGRMNYMLDPGLYALGNPGSESSVLVTGNYKMSFDRLREALGDRHVWILVLDTKGINVWCAAGKGTFGTEELVQRIESSGLANIVSHRKLILPQLAGPGVASHKVKKLSGFRVIYGPIKAVDLPNFMDARLKATPKMRLKTFPIRERVALIPVELVSAFKWTLLILPVFFFLGGLGGTGGFWSNALKDGLFAVLSLLVALTTGAVLTPLLLPWLPGRAFSLKGFSLGLVAAIFLAFFRTGTE
;
A
#
# COMPACT_ATOMS: atom_id res chain seq x y z
N MET A 1 25.88 4.71 3.33
CA MET A 1 24.51 5.22 3.60
C MET A 1 24.50 5.79 5.00
N SER A 2 23.89 6.95 5.20
CA SER A 2 23.78 7.58 6.52
C SER A 2 22.75 6.87 7.39
N LEU A 3 22.93 6.96 8.71
CA LEU A 3 21.90 6.57 9.67
C LEU A 3 20.62 7.40 9.44
N PRO A 4 19.44 6.83 9.73
CA PRO A 4 18.18 7.57 9.62
C PRO A 4 18.17 8.78 10.55
N GLY A 5 17.59 9.89 10.08
CA GLY A 5 17.58 11.14 10.81
C GLY A 5 16.74 11.09 12.09
N LEU A 6 17.23 11.74 13.16
CA LEU A 6 16.48 11.90 14.41
C LEU A 6 15.37 12.96 14.30
N LYS A 7 15.47 13.88 13.33
CA LYS A 7 14.52 14.98 13.10
C LYS A 7 13.35 14.55 12.20
N GLN A 8 12.69 13.45 12.55
CA GLN A 8 11.47 12.99 11.88
C GLN A 8 10.28 13.11 12.86
N SER A 9 9.10 13.49 12.37
CA SER A 9 7.95 13.89 13.20
C SER A 9 7.41 12.80 14.14
N PHE A 10 7.63 11.54 13.80
CA PHE A 10 7.19 10.37 14.56
C PHE A 10 8.29 9.77 15.45
N VAL A 11 9.52 10.28 15.36
CA VAL A 11 10.63 9.90 16.24
C VAL A 11 10.44 10.60 17.58
N THR A 12 10.53 9.83 18.66
CA THR A 12 10.27 10.31 20.02
C THR A 12 11.53 10.47 20.86
N GLY A 13 12.67 9.96 20.39
CA GLY A 13 13.92 9.97 21.11
C GLY A 13 15.02 9.29 20.30
N ALA A 14 16.09 8.89 20.99
CA ALA A 14 17.16 8.11 20.40
C ALA A 14 17.67 7.04 21.36
N VAL A 15 18.06 5.89 20.83
CA VAL A 15 18.75 4.83 21.58
C VAL A 15 20.22 4.86 21.20
N GLN A 16 21.10 4.85 22.20
CA GLN A 16 22.55 4.76 21.97
C GLN A 16 22.92 3.32 21.65
N THR A 17 23.63 3.12 20.54
CA THR A 17 24.13 1.80 20.12
C THR A 17 25.62 1.88 19.77
N SER A 18 26.22 0.72 19.50
CA SER A 18 27.58 0.60 18.96
C SER A 18 27.77 1.33 17.62
N MET A 19 26.69 1.55 16.87
CA MET A 19 26.70 2.26 15.58
C MET A 19 26.36 3.75 15.72
N GLY A 20 26.13 4.25 16.94
CA GLY A 20 25.71 5.62 17.22
C GLY A 20 24.27 5.74 17.69
N ARG A 21 23.72 6.97 17.61
CA ARG A 21 22.36 7.29 18.05
C ARG A 21 21.35 6.88 16.98
N LEU A 22 20.51 5.90 17.28
CA LEU A 22 19.44 5.44 16.39
C LEU A 22 18.09 6.04 16.81
N PRO A 23 17.20 6.37 15.84
CA PRO A 23 15.88 6.91 16.14
C PRO A 23 15.02 5.93 16.93
N GLN A 24 14.44 6.43 18.02
CA GLN A 24 13.46 5.71 18.82
C GLN A 24 12.04 6.11 18.43
N VAL A 25 11.17 5.12 18.25
CA VAL A 25 9.75 5.30 17.92
C VAL A 25 8.86 4.63 18.95
N LYS A 26 7.59 5.06 19.00
CA LYS A 26 6.53 4.47 19.81
C LYS A 26 5.51 3.73 18.95
N PRO A 27 4.80 2.72 19.52
CA PRO A 27 3.72 2.02 18.83
C PRO A 27 2.52 2.94 18.57
N SER A 28 2.23 3.85 19.51
CA SER A 28 1.15 4.82 19.40
C SER A 28 1.36 5.76 18.21
N LEU A 29 0.37 5.84 17.33
CA LEU A 29 0.34 6.81 16.24
C LEU A 29 -0.17 8.16 16.75
N ARG A 30 0.37 9.24 16.19
CA ARG A 30 -0.07 10.61 16.48
C ARG A 30 -1.04 11.09 15.41
N TRP A 31 -1.80 12.15 15.68
CA TRP A 31 -2.70 12.76 14.71
C TRP A 31 -2.06 13.04 13.32
N PRO A 32 -0.82 13.56 13.22
CA PRO A 32 -0.17 13.73 11.93
C PRO A 32 0.07 12.42 11.15
N ASP A 33 0.23 11.30 11.84
CA ASP A 33 0.38 9.98 11.20
C ASP A 33 -0.94 9.56 10.54
N HIS A 34 -2.05 9.68 11.27
CA HIS A 34 -3.39 9.38 10.73
C HIS A 34 -3.75 10.30 9.56
N TRP A 35 -3.51 11.61 9.72
CA TRP A 35 -3.81 12.59 8.67
C TRP A 35 -2.94 12.39 7.43
N GLY A 36 -1.66 12.07 7.61
CA GLY A 36 -0.76 11.71 6.51
C GLY A 36 -1.24 10.47 5.77
N ALA A 37 -1.70 9.45 6.49
CA ALA A 37 -2.24 8.24 5.88
C ALA A 37 -3.52 8.51 5.08
N ILE A 38 -4.40 9.39 5.58
CA ILE A 38 -5.59 9.83 4.84
C ILE A 38 -5.16 10.57 3.58
N LYS A 39 -4.32 11.60 3.68
CA LYS A 39 -3.82 12.38 2.53
C LYS A 39 -3.25 11.48 1.42
N ALA A 40 -2.39 10.52 1.79
CA ALA A 40 -1.78 9.64 0.81
C ALA A 40 -2.77 8.62 0.17
N ARG A 41 -3.89 8.29 0.83
CA ARG A 41 -5.02 7.57 0.19
C ARG A 41 -5.78 8.44 -0.81
N TRP A 42 -5.82 9.75 -0.60
CA TRP A 42 -6.39 10.73 -1.54
C TRP A 42 -5.37 11.28 -2.54
N SER A 43 -4.23 10.59 -2.72
CA SER A 43 -3.12 11.00 -3.60
C SER A 43 -2.45 12.35 -3.26
N ILE A 44 -2.73 12.94 -2.10
CA ILE A 44 -2.13 14.20 -1.64
C ILE A 44 -0.78 13.88 -1.00
N GLY A 45 0.32 14.35 -1.62
CA GLY A 45 1.68 14.13 -1.11
C GLY A 45 2.12 12.66 -1.06
N ARG A 46 1.36 11.75 -1.71
CA ARG A 46 1.56 10.30 -1.65
C ARG A 46 2.97 9.88 -2.06
N MET A 47 3.52 10.48 -3.11
CA MET A 47 4.84 10.12 -3.65
C MET A 47 5.99 10.41 -2.68
N ASN A 48 5.77 11.31 -1.72
CA ASN A 48 6.76 11.71 -0.71
C ASN A 48 6.40 11.19 0.69
N TYR A 49 5.37 10.33 0.82
CA TYR A 49 4.93 9.81 2.12
C TYR A 49 5.79 8.61 2.54
N MET A 50 7.07 8.89 2.81
CA MET A 50 8.10 7.93 3.17
C MET A 50 8.95 8.42 4.35
N LEU A 51 9.77 7.54 4.89
CA LEU A 51 10.74 7.82 5.96
C LEU A 51 12.16 7.45 5.52
N ASP A 52 13.16 7.86 6.29
CA ASP A 52 14.55 7.50 6.01
C ASP A 52 14.75 5.98 6.15
N PRO A 53 15.33 5.29 5.16
CA PRO A 53 15.71 3.89 5.29
C PRO A 53 16.80 3.70 6.36
N GLY A 54 16.75 2.60 7.09
CA GLY A 54 17.71 2.32 8.16
C GLY A 54 17.10 1.58 9.35
N LEU A 55 17.82 1.58 10.46
CA LEU A 55 17.43 0.84 11.67
C LEU A 55 16.77 1.78 12.68
N TYR A 56 15.61 1.36 13.19
CA TYR A 56 14.82 2.09 14.18
C TYR A 56 14.60 1.22 15.41
N ALA A 57 14.57 1.85 16.58
CA ALA A 57 14.22 1.21 17.85
C ALA A 57 12.74 1.43 18.16
N LEU A 58 11.94 0.36 18.29
CA LEU A 58 10.62 0.45 18.90
C LEU A 58 10.76 0.27 20.42
N GLY A 59 10.49 1.32 21.19
CA GLY A 59 10.77 1.31 22.63
C GLY A 59 12.27 1.19 22.93
N ASN A 60 12.69 0.31 23.83
CA ASN A 60 14.11 0.15 24.21
C ASN A 60 14.64 -1.27 23.94
N PRO A 61 14.85 -1.65 22.67
CA PRO A 61 15.31 -2.98 22.31
C PRO A 61 16.77 -3.23 22.70
N GLY A 62 17.05 -4.46 23.14
CA GLY A 62 18.40 -4.94 23.45
C GLY A 62 19.01 -5.79 22.34
N SER A 63 20.14 -6.44 22.61
CA SER A 63 20.85 -7.30 21.65
C SER A 63 20.10 -8.59 21.30
N GLU A 64 19.25 -9.09 22.20
CA GLU A 64 18.42 -10.28 22.00
C GLU A 64 17.03 -9.94 21.39
N SER A 65 16.72 -8.66 21.22
CA SER A 65 15.42 -8.21 20.69
C SER A 65 15.25 -8.61 19.23
N SER A 66 14.04 -9.07 18.89
CA SER A 66 13.71 -9.45 17.51
C SER A 66 13.90 -8.30 16.52
N VAL A 67 14.35 -8.65 15.31
CA VAL A 67 14.50 -7.71 14.19
C VAL A 67 13.39 -7.96 13.17
N LEU A 68 12.53 -6.96 12.98
CA LEU A 68 11.45 -6.95 12.01
C LEU A 68 11.86 -6.12 10.79
N VAL A 69 11.52 -6.56 9.59
CA VAL A 69 11.85 -5.85 8.35
C VAL A 69 10.60 -5.25 7.71
N THR A 70 10.69 -4.02 7.23
CA THR A 70 9.60 -3.34 6.49
C THR A 70 10.18 -2.41 5.42
N GLY A 71 9.31 -1.79 4.62
CA GLY A 71 9.71 -0.79 3.63
C GLY A 71 9.55 0.63 4.16
N ASN A 72 10.24 1.58 3.53
CA ASN A 72 10.19 3.00 3.86
C ASN A 72 8.90 3.73 3.48
N TYR A 73 7.88 3.03 2.96
CA TYR A 73 6.55 3.60 2.85
C TYR A 73 5.93 3.82 4.23
N LYS A 74 5.63 5.07 4.57
CA LYS A 74 5.29 5.44 5.95
C LYS A 74 4.05 4.72 6.50
N MET A 75 3.03 4.43 5.68
CA MET A 75 1.90 3.62 6.15
C MET A 75 2.29 2.18 6.49
N SER A 76 3.22 1.57 5.75
CA SER A 76 3.69 0.21 6.04
C SER A 76 4.46 0.17 7.36
N PHE A 77 5.31 1.18 7.60
CA PHE A 77 6.01 1.35 8.86
C PHE A 77 5.05 1.59 10.04
N ASP A 78 4.08 2.49 9.86
CA ASP A 78 3.11 2.85 10.90
C ASP A 78 2.23 1.65 11.31
N ARG A 79 1.74 0.88 10.33
CA ARG A 79 0.99 -0.36 10.60
C ARG A 79 1.82 -1.42 11.32
N LEU A 80 3.14 -1.46 11.07
CA LEU A 80 4.04 -2.38 11.76
C LEU A 80 4.21 -1.97 13.22
N ARG A 81 4.62 -0.73 13.50
CA ARG A 81 4.85 -0.27 14.87
C ARG A 81 3.59 -0.29 15.73
N GLU A 82 2.45 0.10 15.16
CA GLU A 82 1.14 0.08 15.83
C GLU A 82 0.74 -1.33 16.28
N ALA A 83 1.01 -2.34 15.45
CA ALA A 83 0.65 -3.73 15.73
C ALA A 83 1.48 -4.39 16.85
N LEU A 84 2.61 -3.80 17.22
CA LEU A 84 3.57 -4.41 18.15
C LEU A 84 3.31 -4.04 19.61
N GLY A 85 2.43 -3.06 19.89
CA GLY A 85 2.13 -2.60 21.25
C GLY A 85 3.40 -2.27 22.03
N ASP A 86 3.47 -2.68 23.29
CA ASP A 86 4.58 -2.36 24.21
C ASP A 86 5.87 -3.16 23.98
N ARG A 87 5.97 -3.91 22.87
CA ARG A 87 7.17 -4.73 22.60
C ARG A 87 8.38 -3.88 22.23
N HIS A 88 9.54 -4.35 22.68
CA HIS A 88 10.83 -3.75 22.37
C HIS A 88 11.56 -4.53 21.27
N VAL A 89 11.55 -3.98 20.05
CA VAL A 89 12.09 -4.64 18.86
C VAL A 89 12.86 -3.67 17.98
N TRP A 90 13.76 -4.23 17.18
CA TRP A 90 14.44 -3.50 16.11
C TRP A 90 13.61 -3.54 14.84
N ILE A 91 13.48 -2.42 14.14
CA ILE A 91 12.79 -2.32 12.85
C ILE A 91 13.80 -1.90 11.78
N LEU A 92 14.15 -2.82 10.89
CA LEU A 92 14.98 -2.56 9.72
C LEU A 92 14.11 -2.11 8.55
N VAL A 93 14.28 -0.87 8.13
CA VAL A 93 13.49 -0.22 7.07
C VAL A 93 14.29 -0.20 5.77
N LEU A 94 13.79 -0.90 4.76
CA LEU A 94 14.38 -0.96 3.41
C LEU A 94 13.95 0.24 2.56
N ASP A 95 14.80 0.65 1.61
CA ASP A 95 14.47 1.69 0.65
C ASP A 95 13.59 1.17 -0.50
N THR A 96 12.29 1.19 -0.24
CA THR A 96 11.26 0.81 -1.23
C THR A 96 10.79 1.96 -2.12
N LYS A 97 11.46 3.13 -2.07
CA LYS A 97 11.03 4.34 -2.79
C LYS A 97 9.59 4.75 -2.47
N GLY A 98 9.17 4.58 -1.21
CA GLY A 98 7.80 4.90 -0.78
C GLY A 98 6.72 3.96 -1.32
N ILE A 99 7.08 2.74 -1.75
CA ILE A 99 6.14 1.72 -2.23
C ILE A 99 5.86 0.70 -1.12
N ASN A 100 4.61 0.25 -0.98
CA ASN A 100 4.26 -0.78 0.01
C ASN A 100 5.04 -2.09 -0.22
N VAL A 101 5.20 -2.90 0.83
CA VAL A 101 6.02 -4.13 0.81
C VAL A 101 5.69 -5.08 -0.35
N TRP A 102 4.41 -5.36 -0.62
CA TRP A 102 4.05 -6.35 -1.64
C TRP A 102 4.37 -5.85 -3.05
N CYS A 103 3.98 -4.62 -3.38
CA CYS A 103 4.29 -4.02 -4.67
C CYS A 103 5.80 -3.82 -4.84
N ALA A 104 6.51 -3.42 -3.79
CA ALA A 104 7.96 -3.24 -3.81
C ALA A 104 8.70 -4.57 -3.99
N ALA A 105 8.22 -5.66 -3.38
CA ALA A 105 8.79 -7.00 -3.57
C ALA A 105 8.61 -7.48 -5.01
N GLY A 106 7.42 -7.29 -5.59
CA GLY A 106 7.17 -7.61 -7.00
C GLY A 106 8.00 -6.77 -7.98
N LYS A 107 8.33 -5.53 -7.62
CA LYS A 107 9.18 -4.63 -8.42
C LYS A 107 10.68 -4.79 -8.15
N GLY A 108 11.08 -5.56 -7.14
CA GLY A 108 12.47 -5.77 -6.75
C GLY A 108 13.08 -4.71 -5.82
N THR A 109 12.38 -3.61 -5.49
CA THR A 109 12.89 -2.60 -4.54
C THR A 109 12.84 -3.06 -3.09
N PHE A 110 11.91 -3.95 -2.75
CA PHE A 110 12.02 -4.79 -1.54
C PHE A 110 12.70 -6.10 -1.95
N GLY A 111 14.02 -6.03 -2.17
CA GLY A 111 14.82 -7.09 -2.77
C GLY A 111 15.84 -7.73 -1.83
N THR A 112 16.48 -8.80 -2.30
CA THR A 112 17.58 -9.48 -1.59
C THR A 112 18.78 -8.55 -1.41
N GLU A 113 19.13 -7.84 -2.47
CA GLU A 113 20.28 -6.95 -2.56
C GLU A 113 20.11 -5.76 -1.61
N GLU A 114 18.97 -5.08 -1.68
CA GLU A 114 18.63 -3.97 -0.77
C GLU A 114 18.61 -4.45 0.70
N LEU A 115 18.06 -5.63 0.99
CA LEU A 115 18.07 -6.18 2.35
C LEU A 115 19.49 -6.41 2.87
N VAL A 116 20.36 -7.05 2.08
CA VAL A 116 21.75 -7.30 2.47
C VAL A 116 22.50 -5.98 2.68
N GLN A 117 22.38 -5.05 1.73
CA GLN A 117 22.97 -3.73 1.85
C GLN A 117 22.48 -2.98 3.09
N ARG A 118 21.20 -3.11 3.45
CA ARG A 118 20.64 -2.46 4.64
C ARG A 118 21.12 -3.10 5.94
N ILE A 119 21.31 -4.41 5.97
CA ILE A 119 21.92 -5.12 7.11
C ILE A 119 23.34 -4.60 7.35
N GLU A 120 24.15 -4.50 6.29
CA GLU A 120 25.55 -4.06 6.37
C GLU A 120 25.65 -2.59 6.77
N SER A 121 24.96 -1.71 6.05
CA SER A 121 25.04 -0.26 6.28
C SER A 121 24.47 0.20 7.62
N SER A 122 23.53 -0.56 8.20
CA SER A 122 23.02 -0.29 9.56
C SER A 122 23.91 -0.86 10.66
N GLY A 123 24.92 -1.66 10.32
CA GLY A 123 25.75 -2.36 11.31
C GLY A 123 24.95 -3.31 12.20
N LEU A 124 23.83 -3.85 11.71
CA LEU A 124 22.90 -4.67 12.50
C LEU A 124 23.62 -5.85 13.18
N ALA A 125 24.62 -6.41 12.49
CA ALA A 125 25.53 -7.44 12.98
C ALA A 125 26.19 -7.15 14.35
N ASN A 126 26.38 -5.87 14.67
CA ASN A 126 27.06 -5.39 15.88
C ASN A 126 26.06 -4.90 16.96
N ILE A 127 24.77 -4.91 16.64
CA ILE A 127 23.69 -4.43 17.51
C ILE A 127 22.94 -5.61 18.14
N VAL A 128 22.71 -6.67 17.35
CA VAL A 128 22.06 -7.90 17.83
C VAL A 128 23.05 -9.05 17.94
N SER A 129 22.87 -9.89 18.95
CA SER A 129 23.68 -11.08 19.21
C SER A 129 23.33 -12.27 18.30
N HIS A 130 22.16 -12.21 17.66
CA HIS A 130 21.61 -13.28 16.83
C HIS A 130 21.60 -12.91 15.33
N ARG A 131 21.40 -13.92 14.47
CA ARG A 131 21.33 -13.76 13.01
C ARG A 131 19.98 -14.17 12.45
N LYS A 132 18.91 -13.52 12.91
CA LYS A 132 17.52 -13.83 12.54
C LYS A 132 16.78 -12.54 12.18
N LEU A 133 16.05 -12.57 11.06
CA LEU A 133 15.22 -11.47 10.58
C LEU A 133 13.79 -11.97 10.36
N ILE A 134 12.80 -11.22 10.82
CA ILE A 134 11.40 -11.52 10.58
C ILE A 134 10.91 -10.62 9.45
N LEU A 135 10.58 -11.22 8.31
CA LEU A 135 10.07 -10.53 7.13
C LEU A 135 8.56 -10.74 6.98
N PRO A 136 7.83 -9.79 6.39
CA PRO A 136 6.43 -10.00 6.01
C PRO A 136 6.32 -11.15 4.98
N GLN A 137 5.26 -11.96 5.07
CA GLN A 137 5.05 -13.04 4.10
C GLN A 137 5.08 -12.56 2.64
N LEU A 138 4.51 -11.38 2.38
CA LEU A 138 4.39 -10.80 1.02
C LEU A 138 5.71 -10.25 0.46
N ALA A 139 6.81 -10.31 1.23
CA ALA A 139 8.15 -10.01 0.73
C ALA A 139 8.75 -11.17 -0.10
N GLY A 140 8.16 -12.37 -0.01
CA GLY A 140 8.67 -13.59 -0.66
C GLY A 140 9.04 -13.46 -2.14
N PRO A 141 8.24 -12.77 -2.99
CA PRO A 141 8.58 -12.59 -4.41
C PRO A 141 9.88 -11.82 -4.67
N GLY A 142 10.30 -10.94 -3.75
CA GLY A 142 11.50 -10.12 -3.92
C GLY A 142 12.73 -10.62 -3.15
N VAL A 143 12.54 -11.49 -2.14
CA VAL A 143 13.62 -11.90 -1.22
C VAL A 143 13.92 -13.39 -1.31
N ALA A 144 15.13 -13.70 -1.81
CA ALA A 144 15.69 -15.05 -1.81
C ALA A 144 16.39 -15.32 -0.46
N SER A 145 15.68 -15.95 0.48
CA SER A 145 16.18 -16.20 1.85
C SER A 145 17.53 -16.92 1.92
N HIS A 146 17.80 -17.84 1.00
CA HIS A 146 19.07 -18.57 0.92
C HIS A 146 20.23 -17.64 0.50
N LYS A 147 20.00 -16.69 -0.42
CA LYS A 147 20.99 -15.68 -0.80
C LYS A 147 21.27 -14.72 0.36
N VAL A 148 20.23 -14.27 1.06
CA VAL A 148 20.39 -13.42 2.26
C VAL A 148 21.28 -14.11 3.30
N LYS A 149 21.02 -15.40 3.59
CA LYS A 149 21.85 -16.18 4.53
C LYS A 149 23.29 -16.30 4.05
N LYS A 150 23.51 -16.58 2.75
CA LYS A 150 24.85 -16.72 2.18
C LYS A 150 25.65 -15.41 2.25
N LEU A 151 25.02 -14.27 1.97
CA LEU A 151 25.70 -12.98 1.86
C LEU A 151 25.86 -12.27 3.21
N SER A 152 24.85 -12.33 4.09
CA SER A 152 24.83 -11.57 5.35
C SER A 152 24.97 -12.42 6.61
N GLY A 153 24.87 -13.74 6.49
CA GLY A 153 24.76 -14.67 7.62
C GLY A 153 23.38 -14.67 8.30
N PHE A 154 22.49 -13.71 8.00
CA PHE A 154 21.16 -13.65 8.60
C PHE A 154 20.18 -14.65 7.99
N ARG A 155 19.48 -15.39 8.86
CA ARG A 155 18.38 -16.25 8.47
C ARG A 155 17.07 -15.45 8.42
N VAL A 156 16.42 -15.49 7.26
CA VAL A 156 15.07 -14.95 7.06
C VAL A 156 14.02 -15.91 7.61
N ILE A 157 13.07 -15.37 8.37
CA ILE A 157 11.88 -16.04 8.88
C ILE A 157 10.67 -15.26 8.36
N TYR A 158 9.81 -15.91 7.59
CA TYR A 158 8.60 -15.27 7.09
C TYR A 158 7.50 -15.27 8.16
N GLY A 159 7.20 -14.08 8.67
CA GLY A 159 6.09 -13.79 9.57
C GLY A 159 4.73 -13.77 8.87
N PRO A 160 3.67 -13.37 9.59
CA PRO A 160 2.30 -13.35 9.07
C PRO A 160 2.11 -12.34 7.92
N ILE A 161 0.98 -12.46 7.21
CA ILE A 161 0.56 -11.45 6.21
C ILE A 161 0.19 -10.13 6.89
N LYS A 162 -0.55 -10.20 8.00
CA LYS A 162 -1.02 -9.00 8.72
C LYS A 162 -0.10 -8.71 9.90
N ALA A 163 0.27 -7.44 10.06
CA ALA A 163 1.12 -7.01 11.17
C ALA A 163 0.49 -7.30 12.54
N VAL A 164 -0.85 -7.19 12.66
CA VAL A 164 -1.59 -7.46 13.92
C VAL A 164 -1.43 -8.88 14.45
N ASP A 165 -1.02 -9.83 13.60
CA ASP A 165 -0.76 -11.21 14.00
C ASP A 165 0.67 -11.42 14.52
N LEU A 166 1.56 -10.41 14.40
CA LEU A 166 2.97 -10.51 14.78
C LEU A 166 3.18 -10.80 16.27
N PRO A 167 2.47 -10.17 17.23
CA PRO A 167 2.62 -10.49 18.65
C PRO A 167 2.40 -11.98 18.92
N ASN A 168 1.26 -12.52 18.47
CA ASN A 168 0.92 -13.93 18.63
C ASN A 168 1.91 -14.86 17.91
N PHE A 169 2.39 -14.47 16.73
CA PHE A 169 3.41 -15.21 16.00
C PHE A 169 4.75 -15.29 16.76
N MET A 170 5.17 -14.20 17.40
CA MET A 170 6.39 -14.15 18.21
C MET A 170 6.25 -14.99 19.48
N ASP A 171 5.11 -14.92 20.16
CA ASP A 171 4.83 -15.71 21.37
C ASP A 171 4.75 -17.21 21.06
N ALA A 172 4.27 -17.57 19.87
CA ALA A 172 4.23 -18.94 19.35
C ALA A 172 5.60 -19.43 18.83
N ARG A 173 6.72 -18.88 19.32
CA ARG A 173 8.10 -19.24 18.92
C ARG A 173 8.32 -19.14 17.40
N LEU A 174 7.78 -18.10 16.77
CA LEU A 174 7.91 -17.84 15.34
C LEU A 174 7.28 -18.92 14.44
N LYS A 175 6.21 -19.56 14.92
CA LYS A 175 5.39 -20.51 14.13
C LYS A 175 4.09 -19.83 13.69
N ALA A 176 3.92 -19.66 12.38
CA ALA A 176 2.69 -19.08 11.84
C ALA A 176 1.60 -20.14 11.70
N THR A 177 0.38 -19.78 12.08
CA THR A 177 -0.80 -20.62 11.82
C THR A 177 -1.24 -20.52 10.35
N PRO A 178 -2.02 -21.48 9.83
CA PRO A 178 -2.57 -21.38 8.47
C PRO A 178 -3.37 -20.09 8.24
N LYS A 179 -4.12 -19.62 9.25
CA LYS A 179 -4.91 -18.38 9.17
C LYS A 179 -4.02 -17.14 8.93
N MET A 180 -2.84 -17.09 9.53
CA MET A 180 -1.87 -16.00 9.36
C MET A 180 -1.26 -15.92 7.95
N ARG A 181 -1.40 -17.00 7.15
CA ARG A 181 -0.92 -17.10 5.77
C ARG A 181 -1.99 -16.75 4.73
N LEU A 182 -3.20 -16.36 5.16
CA LEU A 182 -4.33 -16.07 4.28
C LEU A 182 -4.78 -14.62 4.38
N LYS A 183 -5.19 -14.05 3.24
CA LYS A 183 -5.76 -12.70 3.14
C LYS A 183 -7.13 -12.77 2.47
N THR A 184 -8.16 -12.37 3.20
CA THR A 184 -9.56 -12.46 2.74
C THR A 184 -10.07 -11.21 2.02
N PHE A 185 -9.31 -10.10 2.08
CA PHE A 185 -9.65 -8.80 1.48
C PHE A 185 -11.12 -8.38 1.74
N PRO A 186 -11.61 -8.24 2.98
CA PRO A 186 -12.99 -7.82 3.23
C PRO A 186 -13.35 -6.49 2.54
N ILE A 187 -14.65 -6.20 2.38
CA ILE A 187 -15.16 -4.99 1.70
C ILE A 187 -14.46 -3.72 2.19
N ARG A 188 -14.27 -3.57 3.52
CA ARG A 188 -13.58 -2.42 4.11
C ARG A 188 -12.17 -2.20 3.56
N GLU A 189 -11.41 -3.26 3.31
CA GLU A 189 -10.06 -3.16 2.75
C GLU A 189 -10.08 -2.81 1.27
N ARG A 190 -11.09 -3.27 0.53
CA ARG A 190 -11.29 -2.92 -0.90
C ARG A 190 -11.69 -1.46 -1.06
N VAL A 191 -12.66 -1.00 -0.26
CA VAL A 191 -13.09 0.42 -0.20
C VAL A 191 -11.91 1.34 0.05
N ALA A 192 -10.95 0.92 0.86
CA ALA A 192 -9.82 1.75 1.23
C ALA A 192 -8.92 2.15 0.04
N LEU A 193 -9.01 1.46 -1.10
CA LEU A 193 -8.29 1.80 -2.34
C LEU A 193 -9.06 2.75 -3.26
N ILE A 194 -10.39 2.79 -3.16
CA ILE A 194 -11.26 3.60 -4.04
C ILE A 194 -10.83 5.08 -4.11
N PRO A 195 -10.46 5.76 -3.00
CA PRO A 195 -10.10 7.17 -3.07
C PRO A 195 -8.91 7.48 -4.00
N VAL A 196 -7.87 6.63 -4.02
CA VAL A 196 -6.71 6.91 -4.89
C VAL A 196 -7.06 6.66 -6.35
N GLU A 197 -7.88 5.64 -6.62
CA GLU A 197 -8.35 5.32 -7.96
C GLU A 197 -9.23 6.45 -8.50
N LEU A 198 -10.17 6.95 -7.70
CA LEU A 198 -11.01 8.08 -8.05
C LEU A 198 -10.20 9.35 -8.31
N VAL A 199 -9.29 9.75 -7.41
CA VAL A 199 -8.49 10.97 -7.62
C VAL A 199 -7.65 10.87 -8.90
N SER A 200 -7.08 9.70 -9.17
CA SER A 200 -6.26 9.47 -10.37
C SER A 200 -7.09 9.54 -11.65
N ALA A 201 -8.29 8.96 -11.63
CA ALA A 201 -9.19 8.96 -12.78
C ALA A 201 -9.86 10.33 -13.00
N PHE A 202 -10.31 10.98 -11.93
CA PHE A 202 -11.04 12.25 -11.97
C PHE A 202 -10.21 13.38 -12.60
N LYS A 203 -8.88 13.37 -12.41
CA LYS A 203 -7.95 14.31 -13.07
C LYS A 203 -8.14 14.34 -14.59
N TRP A 204 -8.28 13.16 -15.20
CA TRP A 204 -8.46 13.03 -16.64
C TRP A 204 -9.93 13.18 -17.05
N THR A 205 -10.85 12.62 -16.26
CA THR A 205 -12.28 12.75 -16.50
C THR A 205 -12.70 14.22 -16.59
N LEU A 206 -12.21 15.11 -15.71
CA LEU A 206 -12.57 16.52 -15.73
C LEU A 206 -12.22 17.22 -17.05
N LEU A 207 -11.15 16.79 -17.74
CA LEU A 207 -10.76 17.30 -19.05
C LEU A 207 -11.60 16.71 -20.18
N ILE A 208 -11.99 15.43 -20.05
CA ILE A 208 -12.72 14.68 -21.07
C ILE A 208 -14.21 15.05 -21.10
N LEU A 209 -14.83 15.32 -19.94
CA LEU A 209 -16.26 15.65 -19.84
C LEU A 209 -16.70 16.82 -20.75
N PRO A 210 -16.06 18.01 -20.72
CA PRO A 210 -16.48 19.11 -21.60
C PRO A 210 -16.27 18.77 -23.08
N VAL A 211 -15.21 18.04 -23.43
CA VAL A 211 -14.95 17.62 -24.80
C VAL A 211 -16.10 16.75 -25.31
N PHE A 212 -16.50 15.73 -24.55
CA PHE A 212 -17.63 14.87 -24.93
C PHE A 212 -18.97 15.61 -24.94
N PHE A 213 -19.16 16.57 -24.02
CA PHE A 213 -20.36 17.42 -24.02
C PHE A 213 -20.49 18.23 -25.32
N PHE A 214 -19.43 18.93 -25.73
CA PHE A 214 -19.45 19.74 -26.95
C PHE A 214 -19.46 18.88 -28.23
N LEU A 215 -18.78 17.73 -28.24
CA LEU A 215 -18.86 16.79 -29.35
C LEU A 215 -20.28 16.26 -29.56
N GLY A 216 -21.05 16.06 -28.48
CA GLY A 216 -22.47 15.71 -28.58
C GLY A 216 -23.36 16.80 -29.17
N GLY A 217 -22.86 18.04 -29.30
CA GLY A 217 -23.54 19.10 -30.04
C GLY A 217 -23.46 18.94 -31.56
N LEU A 218 -22.54 18.10 -32.05
CA LEU A 218 -22.28 17.88 -33.48
C LEU A 218 -23.06 16.68 -34.00
N GLY A 219 -23.59 16.78 -35.22
CA GLY A 219 -24.16 15.63 -35.96
C GLY A 219 -25.59 15.22 -35.59
N GLY A 220 -26.25 15.89 -34.64
CA GLY A 220 -27.67 15.69 -34.35
C GLY A 220 -28.60 16.44 -35.31
N THR A 221 -29.88 16.10 -35.30
CA THR A 221 -30.91 16.69 -36.18
C THR A 221 -31.36 18.10 -35.74
N GLY A 222 -31.07 18.50 -34.50
CA GLY A 222 -31.39 19.82 -33.95
C GLY A 222 -30.24 20.82 -34.04
N GLY A 223 -30.45 22.00 -33.46
CA GLY A 223 -29.39 22.99 -33.27
C GLY A 223 -28.32 22.52 -32.28
N PHE A 224 -27.10 23.07 -32.40
CA PHE A 224 -25.94 22.67 -31.60
C PHE A 224 -26.23 22.55 -30.10
N TRP A 225 -26.85 23.58 -29.50
CA TRP A 225 -27.16 23.59 -28.07
C TRP A 225 -28.22 22.57 -27.67
N SER A 226 -29.21 22.31 -28.54
CA SER A 226 -30.21 21.28 -28.30
C SER A 226 -29.57 19.89 -28.30
N ASN A 227 -28.69 19.62 -29.26
CA ASN A 227 -27.97 18.35 -29.36
C ASN A 227 -26.99 18.19 -28.18
N ALA A 228 -26.25 19.24 -27.81
CA ALA A 228 -25.32 19.19 -26.68
C ALA A 228 -26.04 18.90 -25.35
N LEU A 229 -27.22 19.49 -25.13
CA LEU A 229 -28.02 19.22 -23.94
C LEU A 229 -28.63 17.82 -23.92
N LYS A 230 -28.96 17.24 -25.08
CA LYS A 230 -29.54 15.90 -25.17
C LYS A 230 -28.46 14.80 -25.22
N ASP A 231 -27.59 14.86 -26.21
CA ASP A 231 -26.59 13.83 -26.53
C ASP A 231 -25.29 14.06 -25.76
N GLY A 232 -24.85 15.32 -25.68
CA GLY A 232 -23.66 15.68 -24.91
C GLY A 232 -23.83 15.39 -23.41
N LEU A 233 -24.98 15.74 -22.82
CA LEU A 233 -25.26 15.44 -21.41
C LEU A 233 -25.36 13.93 -21.17
N PHE A 234 -25.97 13.17 -22.10
CA PHE A 234 -26.01 11.72 -22.02
C PHE A 234 -24.61 11.10 -22.10
N ALA A 235 -23.72 11.62 -22.96
CA ALA A 235 -22.33 11.19 -23.04
C ALA A 235 -21.57 11.47 -21.73
N VAL A 236 -21.76 12.65 -21.14
CA VAL A 236 -21.20 13.00 -19.83
C VAL A 236 -21.68 12.04 -18.74
N LEU A 237 -22.99 11.78 -18.67
CA LEU A 237 -23.57 10.83 -17.71
C LEU A 237 -23.02 9.42 -17.91
N SER A 238 -22.90 8.98 -19.17
CA SER A 238 -22.35 7.66 -19.51
C SER A 238 -20.90 7.52 -19.06
N LEU A 239 -20.08 8.56 -19.23
CA LEU A 239 -18.69 8.58 -18.74
C LEU A 239 -18.61 8.54 -17.20
N LEU A 240 -19.49 9.26 -16.51
CA LEU A 240 -19.57 9.22 -15.04
C LEU A 240 -20.00 7.84 -14.52
N VAL A 241 -20.96 7.20 -15.18
CA VAL A 241 -21.37 5.82 -14.87
C VAL A 241 -20.24 4.84 -15.15
N ALA A 242 -19.52 4.97 -16.26
CA ALA A 242 -18.36 4.14 -16.56
C ALA A 242 -17.27 4.30 -15.49
N LEU A 243 -16.98 5.54 -15.07
CA LEU A 243 -16.02 5.85 -14.02
C LEU A 243 -16.41 5.20 -12.69
N THR A 244 -17.65 5.39 -12.23
CA THR A 244 -18.12 4.81 -10.96
C THR A 244 -18.18 3.29 -11.03
N THR A 245 -18.58 2.73 -12.17
CA THR A 245 -18.60 1.27 -12.39
C THR A 245 -17.19 0.67 -12.31
N GLY A 246 -16.21 1.30 -12.97
CA GLY A 246 -14.83 0.83 -12.99
C GLY A 246 -14.09 1.03 -11.67
N ALA A 247 -14.12 2.25 -11.12
CA ALA A 247 -13.30 2.62 -9.96
C ALA A 247 -13.96 2.35 -8.60
N VAL A 248 -15.29 2.16 -8.54
CA VAL A 248 -16.02 1.94 -7.29
C VAL A 248 -16.66 0.56 -7.27
N LEU A 249 -17.55 0.27 -8.23
CA LEU A 249 -18.35 -0.96 -8.17
C LEU A 249 -17.53 -2.21 -8.47
N THR A 250 -16.60 -2.17 -9.42
CA THR A 250 -15.79 -3.34 -9.79
C THR A 250 -14.92 -3.84 -8.62
N PRO A 251 -14.12 -2.99 -7.92
CA PRO A 251 -13.37 -3.43 -6.75
C PRO A 251 -14.27 -3.94 -5.62
N LEU A 252 -15.43 -3.31 -5.41
CA LEU A 252 -16.39 -3.72 -4.38
C LEU A 252 -16.94 -5.12 -4.67
N LEU A 253 -17.39 -5.34 -5.91
CA LEU A 253 -18.10 -6.55 -6.32
C LEU A 253 -17.17 -7.68 -6.77
N LEU A 254 -15.86 -7.44 -6.81
CA LEU A 254 -14.85 -8.35 -7.36
C LEU A 254 -15.00 -9.83 -6.98
N PRO A 255 -15.35 -10.21 -5.73
CA PRO A 255 -15.51 -11.62 -5.36
C PRO A 255 -16.70 -12.31 -6.03
N TRP A 256 -17.76 -11.55 -6.34
CA TRP A 256 -19.01 -12.07 -6.88
C TRP A 256 -19.09 -11.94 -8.41
N LEU A 257 -18.18 -11.16 -9.02
CA LEU A 257 -18.11 -11.04 -10.47
C LEU A 257 -17.59 -12.34 -11.13
N PRO A 258 -18.20 -12.76 -12.26
CA PRO A 258 -17.89 -14.02 -12.91
C PRO A 258 -16.49 -14.04 -13.53
N GLY A 259 -15.91 -15.23 -13.63
CA GLY A 259 -14.62 -15.46 -14.27
C GLY A 259 -13.39 -15.28 -13.37
N ARG A 260 -12.23 -15.73 -13.87
CA ARG A 260 -10.94 -15.62 -13.18
C ARG A 260 -10.15 -14.37 -13.59
N ALA A 261 -10.26 -13.96 -14.85
CA ALA A 261 -9.53 -12.81 -15.38
C ALA A 261 -10.15 -11.49 -14.91
N PHE A 262 -9.32 -10.55 -14.49
CA PHE A 262 -9.76 -9.20 -14.07
C PHE A 262 -10.45 -8.44 -15.20
N SER A 263 -10.00 -8.63 -16.46
CA SER A 263 -10.63 -8.03 -17.64
C SER A 263 -12.08 -8.51 -17.82
N LEU A 264 -12.35 -9.81 -17.65
CA LEU A 264 -13.70 -10.36 -17.77
C LEU A 264 -14.63 -9.83 -16.68
N LYS A 265 -14.11 -9.68 -15.45
CA LYS A 265 -14.87 -9.09 -14.34
C LYS A 265 -15.27 -7.65 -14.63
N GLY A 266 -14.32 -6.81 -15.05
CA GLY A 266 -14.59 -5.43 -15.44
C GLY A 266 -15.56 -5.34 -16.61
N PHE A 267 -15.36 -6.16 -17.65
CA PHE A 267 -16.25 -6.20 -18.81
C PHE A 267 -17.69 -6.56 -18.43
N SER A 268 -17.88 -7.59 -17.59
CA SER A 268 -19.22 -8.05 -17.21
C SER A 268 -20.03 -6.94 -16.54
N LEU A 269 -19.42 -6.17 -15.63
CA LEU A 269 -20.10 -5.08 -14.95
C LEU A 269 -20.28 -3.86 -15.85
N GLY A 270 -19.29 -3.56 -16.70
CA GLY A 270 -19.40 -2.52 -17.71
C GLY A 270 -20.53 -2.76 -18.72
N LEU A 271 -20.73 -4.02 -19.15
CA LEU A 271 -21.81 -4.41 -20.03
C LEU A 271 -23.17 -4.19 -19.37
N VAL A 272 -23.33 -4.57 -18.10
CA VAL A 272 -24.57 -4.31 -17.33
C VAL A 272 -24.86 -2.81 -17.25
N ALA A 273 -23.85 -1.99 -16.96
CA ALA A 273 -23.99 -0.54 -16.91
C ALA A 273 -24.37 0.05 -18.29
N ALA A 274 -23.78 -0.45 -19.37
CA ALA A 274 -24.09 -0.01 -20.73
C ALA A 274 -25.52 -0.36 -21.15
N ILE A 275 -25.97 -1.58 -20.84
CA ILE A 275 -27.35 -2.02 -21.08
C ILE A 275 -28.33 -1.14 -20.30
N PHE A 276 -28.07 -0.89 -19.02
CA PHE A 276 -28.87 0.00 -18.20
C PHE A 276 -28.97 1.41 -18.83
N LEU A 277 -27.85 2.01 -19.21
CA LEU A 277 -27.83 3.32 -19.88
C LEU A 277 -28.62 3.32 -21.20
N ALA A 278 -28.52 2.25 -21.99
CA ALA A 278 -29.26 2.12 -23.24
C ALA A 278 -30.78 2.08 -23.00
N PHE A 279 -31.25 1.29 -22.02
CA PHE A 279 -32.67 1.24 -21.65
C PHE A 279 -33.20 2.60 -21.19
N PHE A 280 -32.44 3.32 -20.36
CA PHE A 280 -32.83 4.66 -19.93
C PHE A 280 -32.87 5.66 -21.08
N ARG A 281 -31.96 5.53 -22.05
CA ARG A 281 -31.95 6.40 -23.23
C ARG A 281 -33.17 6.18 -24.11
N THR A 282 -33.49 4.92 -24.42
CA THR A 282 -34.63 4.58 -25.28
C THR A 282 -35.98 4.86 -24.65
N GLY A 283 -36.07 4.90 -23.31
CA GLY A 283 -37.31 5.28 -22.61
C GLY A 283 -37.56 6.79 -22.51
N THR A 284 -36.59 7.61 -22.89
CA THR A 284 -36.65 9.09 -22.86
C THR A 284 -36.78 9.73 -24.25
N GLU A 285 -36.77 8.91 -25.31
CA GLU A 285 -37.03 9.30 -26.70
C GLU A 285 -38.44 8.87 -27.11
#